data_AF-A0A146EWU7-F1
#
_entry.id   AF-A0A146EWU7-F1
#
_cell.length_a   1.000
_cell.length_b   1.000
_cell.length_c   1.000
_cell.angle_alpha   90.00
_cell.angle_beta   90.00
_cell.angle_gamma   90.00
#
_symmetry.space_group_name_H-M   'P 1'
#
loop_
_entity.id
_entity.type
_entity.pdbx_description
1 polymer ?
#
loop_
_entity_poly.entity_id
_entity_poly.type
_entity_poly.pdbx_seq_one_letter_code
_entity_poly.pdbx_strand_id
1 'polypeptide(L)'
;MYKPTTRYEWWLCSVLLAQAVLTIVFEIYILVEWQRWVTSTINQVPVSYLIPINLGILIFACLFELFLSLDAIHHKNNILLFAVCICNACSFGYSVMQFLLMRDTTARLFESRFSYPTLVDTTRNVWPQVQPAEILVCIFTGLCTLFLCPIAFLIHRDYSWAIYKSVHGSLDTRMRYLAYEVFLVLIKLNLYFLIGFIIQYDLVYVHFKEPEYTLTMLLIPVAIIAIFLGVWFVQREQTFGTIAIIVSLSTSCSVPRDCWNAS
;
A
#
# COMPACT_ATOMS: atom_id res chain seq x y z
N MET A 1 -8.26 20.38 -12.27
CA MET A 1 -6.92 20.44 -11.67
C MET A 1 -7.02 21.37 -10.46
N TYR A 2 -7.15 20.81 -9.25
CA TYR A 2 -7.36 21.56 -8.00
C TYR A 2 -6.03 22.15 -7.52
N LYS A 3 -6.05 23.38 -7.00
CA LYS A 3 -4.86 24.10 -6.51
C LYS A 3 -4.98 24.22 -4.98
N PRO A 4 -4.03 23.70 -4.18
CA PRO A 4 -4.07 23.80 -2.73
C PRO A 4 -4.18 25.25 -2.28
N THR A 5 -5.01 25.49 -1.27
CA THR A 5 -5.44 26.85 -0.88
C THR A 5 -4.63 27.40 0.28
N THR A 6 -4.16 26.53 1.18
CA THR A 6 -3.34 26.93 2.33
C THR A 6 -1.87 26.55 2.14
N ARG A 7 -0.96 27.28 2.80
CA ARG A 7 0.49 27.01 2.71
C ARG A 7 0.86 25.62 3.26
N TYR A 8 0.12 25.13 4.26
CA TYR A 8 0.37 23.82 4.87
C TYR A 8 -0.04 22.66 3.96
N GLU A 9 -1.14 22.79 3.21
CA GLU A 9 -1.55 21.81 2.18
C GLU A 9 -0.47 21.66 1.10
N TRP A 10 0.13 22.79 0.66
CA TRP A 10 1.24 22.77 -0.28
C TRP A 10 2.48 22.06 0.29
N TRP A 11 2.81 22.29 1.56
CA TRP A 11 3.94 21.62 2.20
C TRP A 11 3.71 20.11 2.29
N LEU A 12 2.50 19.68 2.67
CA LEU A 12 2.17 18.25 2.74
C LEU A 12 2.30 17.57 1.38
N CYS A 13 1.69 18.14 0.33
CA CYS A 13 1.81 17.59 -1.02
C CYS A 13 3.26 17.58 -1.51
N SER A 14 4.03 18.62 -1.20
CA SER A 14 5.44 18.70 -1.63
C SER A 14 6.31 17.63 -0.95
N VAL A 15 6.09 17.38 0.34
CA VAL A 15 6.80 16.33 1.09
C VAL A 15 6.46 14.94 0.51
N LEU A 16 5.18 14.63 0.33
CA LEU A 16 4.77 13.33 -0.23
C LEU A 16 5.18 13.15 -1.69
N LEU A 17 5.15 14.21 -2.49
CA LEU A 17 5.63 14.16 -3.87
C LEU A 17 7.14 13.91 -3.90
N ALA A 18 7.90 14.61 -3.05
CA ALA A 18 9.33 14.40 -2.94
C ALA A 18 9.66 12.96 -2.47
N GLN A 19 8.93 12.45 -1.47
CA GLN A 19 9.03 11.05 -1.04
C GLN A 19 8.78 10.10 -2.22
N ALA A 20 7.66 10.24 -2.92
CA ALA A 20 7.29 9.34 -4.01
C ALA A 20 8.33 9.37 -5.14
N VAL A 21 8.78 10.55 -5.56
CA VAL A 21 9.79 10.67 -6.62
C VAL A 21 11.12 10.05 -6.20
N LEU A 22 11.61 10.37 -5.00
CA LEU A 22 12.89 9.84 -4.52
C LEU A 22 12.84 8.33 -4.36
N THR A 23 11.79 7.79 -3.72
CA THR A 23 11.59 6.36 -3.57
C THR A 23 11.54 5.69 -4.94
N ILE A 24 10.74 6.17 -5.90
CA ILE A 24 10.67 5.60 -7.25
C ILE A 24 12.04 5.55 -7.92
N VAL A 25 12.83 6.62 -7.83
CA VAL A 25 14.16 6.67 -8.45
C VAL A 25 15.10 5.63 -7.84
N PHE A 26 15.15 5.52 -6.51
CA PHE A 26 16.00 4.54 -5.85
C PHE A 26 15.53 3.09 -6.09
N GLU A 27 14.23 2.83 -6.02
CA GLU A 27 13.63 1.52 -6.26
C GLU A 27 13.89 1.03 -7.69
N ILE A 28 13.77 1.91 -8.70
CA ILE A 28 14.11 1.58 -10.09
C ILE A 28 15.61 1.28 -10.23
N TYR A 29 16.48 2.06 -9.58
CA TYR A 29 17.93 1.81 -9.60
C TYR A 29 18.26 0.44 -8.99
N ILE A 30 17.66 0.10 -7.85
CA ILE A 30 17.84 -1.19 -7.18
C ILE A 30 17.36 -2.33 -8.07
N LEU A 31 16.20 -2.17 -8.70
CA LEU A 31 15.63 -3.15 -9.62
C LEU A 31 16.55 -3.41 -10.83
N VAL A 32 17.13 -2.35 -11.42
CA VAL A 32 18.06 -2.47 -12.55
C VAL A 32 19.33 -3.22 -12.13
N GLU A 33 19.94 -2.87 -11.01
CA GLU A 33 21.15 -3.57 -10.55
C GLU A 33 20.87 -5.03 -10.17
N TRP A 34 19.71 -5.31 -9.59
CA TRP A 34 19.23 -6.67 -9.36
C TRP A 34 19.08 -7.46 -10.67
N GLN A 35 18.37 -6.91 -11.66
CA GLN A 35 18.14 -7.57 -12.95
C GLN A 35 19.43 -7.83 -13.71
N ARG A 36 20.41 -6.91 -13.64
CA ARG A 36 21.71 -7.13 -14.27
C ARG A 36 22.47 -8.27 -13.59
N TRP A 37 22.31 -8.46 -12.28
CA TRP A 37 23.12 -9.40 -11.47
C TRP A 37 22.61 -10.83 -11.57
N VAL A 38 21.31 -10.97 -11.73
CA VAL A 38 20.60 -12.23 -11.77
C VAL A 38 20.65 -12.85 -13.17
N THR A 39 20.84 -14.18 -13.24
CA THR A 39 20.82 -14.93 -14.51
C THR A 39 19.40 -15.33 -14.88
N SER A 40 19.09 -15.51 -16.17
CA SER A 40 17.75 -15.93 -16.65
C SER A 40 17.23 -17.23 -16.01
N THR A 41 18.11 -18.09 -15.51
CA THR A 41 17.77 -19.35 -14.83
C THR A 41 17.10 -19.14 -13.47
N ILE A 42 17.22 -17.96 -12.85
CA ILE A 42 16.61 -17.70 -11.54
C ILE A 42 15.09 -17.82 -11.55
N ASN A 43 14.46 -17.70 -12.72
CA ASN A 43 13.00 -17.65 -12.88
C ASN A 43 12.31 -18.94 -12.43
N GLN A 44 13.08 -20.00 -12.19
CA GLN A 44 12.65 -21.26 -11.60
C GLN A 44 12.49 -21.21 -10.07
N VAL A 45 13.00 -20.17 -9.42
CA VAL A 45 13.02 -20.01 -7.96
C VAL A 45 12.17 -18.79 -7.58
N PRO A 46 11.30 -18.89 -6.55
CA PRO A 46 10.45 -17.78 -6.11
C PRO A 46 11.19 -16.48 -5.78
N VAL A 47 12.46 -16.59 -5.38
CA VAL A 47 13.33 -15.44 -5.05
C VAL A 47 13.50 -14.47 -6.22
N SER A 48 13.40 -14.94 -7.47
CA SER A 48 13.46 -14.08 -8.67
C SER A 48 12.41 -12.96 -8.62
N TYR A 49 11.19 -13.32 -8.19
CA TYR A 49 10.03 -12.44 -8.23
C TYR A 49 9.85 -11.70 -6.90
N LEU A 50 10.23 -12.32 -5.79
CA LEU A 50 10.08 -11.75 -4.45
C LEU A 50 10.68 -10.35 -4.33
N ILE A 51 11.91 -10.14 -4.82
CA ILE A 51 12.58 -8.83 -4.73
C ILE A 51 11.87 -7.79 -5.59
N PRO A 52 11.72 -7.95 -6.93
CA PRO A 52 11.00 -6.98 -7.77
C PRO A 52 9.60 -6.62 -7.28
N ILE A 53 8.85 -7.59 -6.76
CA ILE A 53 7.50 -7.37 -6.25
C ILE A 53 7.52 -6.50 -5.01
N ASN A 54 8.44 -6.74 -4.07
CA ASN A 54 8.54 -5.92 -2.87
C ASN A 54 8.92 -4.47 -3.19
N LEU A 55 9.89 -4.26 -4.09
CA LEU A 55 10.25 -2.93 -4.60
C LEU A 55 9.02 -2.23 -5.23
N GLY A 56 8.27 -2.98 -6.05
CA GLY A 56 7.04 -2.50 -6.70
C GLY A 56 5.93 -2.13 -5.71
N ILE A 57 5.77 -2.88 -4.62
CA ILE A 57 4.78 -2.59 -3.58
C ILE A 57 5.11 -1.29 -2.86
N LEU A 58 6.39 -1.02 -2.57
CA LEU A 58 6.79 0.23 -1.93
C LEU A 58 6.59 1.44 -2.86
N ILE A 59 6.85 1.30 -4.16
CA ILE A 59 6.50 2.31 -5.17
C ILE A 59 4.99 2.56 -5.19
N PHE A 60 4.19 1.50 -5.23
CA PHE A 60 2.73 1.59 -5.24
C PHE A 60 2.20 2.26 -3.96
N ALA A 61 2.77 1.95 -2.80
CA ALA A 61 2.47 2.57 -1.52
C ALA A 61 2.64 4.10 -1.57
N CYS A 62 3.82 4.57 -2.02
CA CYS A 62 4.11 6.00 -2.05
C CYS A 62 3.21 6.77 -3.02
N LEU A 63 2.91 6.18 -4.19
CA LEU A 63 1.98 6.78 -5.16
C LEU A 63 0.56 6.83 -4.62
N PHE A 64 0.12 5.77 -3.95
CA PHE A 64 -1.21 5.70 -3.35
C PHE A 64 -1.36 6.70 -2.20
N GLU A 65 -0.36 6.83 -1.33
CA GLU A 65 -0.32 7.86 -0.27
C GLU A 65 -0.41 9.27 -0.83
N LEU A 66 0.32 9.55 -1.92
CA LEU A 66 0.23 10.83 -2.61
C LEU A 66 -1.20 11.08 -3.13
N PHE A 67 -1.83 10.09 -3.76
CA PHE A 67 -3.21 10.20 -4.23
C PHE A 67 -4.21 10.42 -3.09
N LEU A 68 -4.09 9.65 -2.01
CA LEU A 68 -4.94 9.82 -0.82
C LEU A 68 -4.76 11.18 -0.16
N SER A 69 -3.55 11.73 -0.16
CA SER A 69 -3.30 13.05 0.40
C SER A 69 -3.99 14.16 -0.40
N LEU A 70 -3.99 14.06 -1.73
CA LEU A 70 -4.69 14.99 -2.62
C LEU A 70 -6.20 14.89 -2.40
N ASP A 71 -6.72 13.68 -2.26
CA ASP A 71 -8.12 13.43 -1.97
C ASP A 71 -8.54 13.94 -0.58
N ALA A 72 -7.68 13.77 0.43
CA ALA A 72 -7.90 14.30 1.78
C ALA A 72 -7.99 15.83 1.79
N ILE A 73 -7.10 16.50 1.05
CA ILE A 73 -7.10 17.96 0.92
C ILE A 73 -8.33 18.44 0.14
N HIS A 74 -8.65 17.78 -0.99
CA HIS A 74 -9.79 18.15 -1.82
C HIS A 74 -11.12 18.11 -1.05
N HIS A 75 -11.33 17.05 -0.27
CA HIS A 75 -12.54 16.87 0.53
C HIS A 75 -12.45 17.48 1.93
N LYS A 76 -11.31 18.08 2.30
CA LYS A 76 -10.99 18.54 3.67
C LYS A 76 -11.26 17.47 4.73
N ASN A 77 -10.95 16.22 4.39
CA ASN A 77 -11.23 15.05 5.23
C ASN A 77 -10.10 14.83 6.23
N ASN A 78 -10.37 15.20 7.49
CA ASN A 78 -9.44 15.03 8.61
C ASN A 78 -9.10 13.57 8.94
N ILE A 79 -10.08 12.67 8.79
CA ILE A 79 -9.89 11.25 9.09
C ILE A 79 -8.97 10.62 8.05
N LEU A 80 -9.14 11.00 6.77
CA LEU A 80 -8.26 10.53 5.71
C LEU A 80 -6.84 11.07 5.88
N LEU A 81 -6.70 12.33 6.31
CA LEU A 81 -5.39 12.91 6.60
C LEU A 81 -4.65 12.13 7.69
N PHE A 82 -5.35 11.75 8.77
CA PHE A 82 -4.78 10.91 9.82
C PHE A 82 -4.41 9.51 9.30
N ALA A 83 -5.25 8.91 8.45
CA ALA A 83 -4.96 7.65 7.80
C ALA A 83 -3.68 7.72 6.93
N VAL A 84 -3.48 8.81 6.17
CA VAL A 84 -2.25 9.01 5.37
C VAL A 84 -1.00 9.03 6.26
N CYS A 85 -1.05 9.67 7.43
CA CYS A 85 0.07 9.64 8.38
C CYS A 85 0.39 8.23 8.88
N ILE A 86 -0.64 7.43 9.19
CA ILE A 86 -0.46 6.02 9.59
C ILE A 86 0.13 5.21 8.44
N CYS A 87 -0.42 5.34 7.23
CA CYS A 87 0.11 4.67 6.04
C CYS A 87 1.59 4.99 5.83
N ASN A 88 1.98 6.27 5.94
CA ASN A 88 3.37 6.67 5.77
C ASN A 88 4.29 6.04 6.82
N ALA A 89 3.83 5.93 8.08
CA ALA A 89 4.57 5.23 9.12
C ALA A 89 4.69 3.72 8.84
N CYS A 90 3.64 3.09 8.30
CA CYS A 90 3.69 1.72 7.82
C CYS A 90 4.66 1.55 6.64
N SER A 91 4.69 2.49 5.69
CA SER A 91 5.62 2.50 4.56
C SER A 91 7.07 2.64 5.01
N PHE A 92 7.35 3.45 6.05
CA PHE A 92 8.66 3.46 6.70
C PHE A 92 9.01 2.09 7.30
N GLY A 93 8.10 1.49 8.07
CA GLY A 93 8.30 0.14 8.62
C GLY A 93 8.55 -0.92 7.54
N TYR A 94 7.81 -0.84 6.43
CA TYR A 94 7.97 -1.71 5.27
C TYR A 94 9.35 -1.52 4.62
N SER A 95 9.82 -0.28 4.43
CA SER A 95 11.15 -0.02 3.86
C SER A 95 12.28 -0.65 4.69
N VAL A 96 12.15 -0.65 6.03
CA VAL A 96 13.09 -1.34 6.93
C VAL A 96 13.03 -2.85 6.76
N MET A 97 11.82 -3.43 6.66
CA MET A 97 11.66 -4.87 6.41
C MET A 97 12.25 -5.28 5.05
N GLN A 98 12.02 -4.46 4.01
CA GLN A 98 12.58 -4.64 2.68
C GLN A 98 14.11 -4.65 2.71
N PHE A 99 14.74 -3.70 3.40
CA PHE A 99 16.20 -3.66 3.56
C PHE A 99 16.75 -4.95 4.18
N LEU A 100 16.12 -5.44 5.26
CA LEU A 100 16.55 -6.68 5.92
C LEU A 100 16.38 -7.89 5.00
N LEU A 101 15.26 -7.96 4.30
CA LEU A 101 14.98 -9.04 3.36
C LEU A 101 16.00 -9.04 2.20
N MET A 102 16.31 -7.87 1.65
CA MET A 102 17.26 -7.71 0.54
C MET A 102 18.68 -8.11 0.98
N ARG A 103 19.10 -7.71 2.19
CA ARG A 103 20.38 -8.10 2.77
C ARG A 103 20.50 -9.62 2.91
N ASP A 104 19.50 -10.23 3.53
CA ASP A 104 19.57 -11.66 3.84
C ASP A 104 19.44 -12.50 2.55
N THR A 105 18.67 -12.02 1.57
CA THR A 105 18.51 -12.68 0.27
C THR A 105 19.80 -12.60 -0.56
N THR A 106 20.40 -11.42 -0.67
CA THR A 106 21.68 -11.25 -1.39
C THR A 106 22.81 -12.05 -0.75
N ALA A 107 22.88 -12.11 0.59
CA ALA A 107 23.85 -12.95 1.30
C ALA A 107 23.70 -14.44 0.97
N ARG A 108 22.47 -14.98 1.08
CA ARG A 108 22.19 -16.40 0.76
C ARG A 108 22.49 -16.76 -0.69
N LEU A 109 22.13 -15.88 -1.62
CA LEU A 109 22.41 -16.08 -3.05
C LEU A 109 23.92 -16.02 -3.35
N PHE A 110 24.65 -15.14 -2.66
CA PHE A 110 26.09 -15.03 -2.83
C PHE A 110 26.85 -16.22 -2.23
N GLU A 111 26.39 -16.79 -1.12
CA GLU A 111 26.97 -18.02 -0.55
C GLU A 111 26.75 -19.23 -1.47
N SER A 112 25.55 -19.35 -2.04
CA SER A 112 25.17 -20.44 -2.95
C SER A 112 25.60 -20.22 -4.41
N ARG A 113 26.44 -19.21 -4.69
CA ARG A 113 26.81 -18.80 -6.06
C ARG A 113 27.50 -19.88 -6.92
N PHE A 114 28.13 -20.87 -6.28
CA PHE A 114 28.79 -21.99 -6.96
C PHE A 114 27.89 -23.22 -7.12
N SER A 115 26.66 -23.19 -6.61
CA SER A 115 25.68 -24.27 -6.77
C SER A 115 25.15 -24.30 -8.21
N TYR A 116 24.86 -25.51 -8.70
CA TYR A 116 24.22 -25.73 -10.00
C TYR A 116 22.70 -25.91 -9.82
N PRO A 117 21.84 -25.23 -10.58
CA PRO A 117 22.16 -24.23 -11.61
C PRO A 117 22.63 -22.89 -11.01
N THR A 118 23.52 -22.19 -11.72
CA THR A 118 24.00 -20.86 -11.31
C THR A 118 22.88 -19.83 -11.44
N LEU A 119 22.38 -19.33 -10.32
CA LEU A 119 21.27 -18.36 -10.27
C LEU A 119 21.74 -16.91 -10.44
N VAL A 120 23.04 -16.67 -10.23
CA VAL A 120 23.62 -15.35 -10.00
C VAL A 120 25.00 -15.26 -10.66
N ASP A 121 25.36 -14.07 -11.15
CA ASP A 121 26.70 -13.76 -11.63
C ASP A 121 27.74 -13.86 -10.49
N THR A 122 28.67 -14.81 -10.62
CA THR A 122 29.70 -15.10 -9.61
C THR A 122 30.83 -14.07 -9.57
N THR A 123 30.94 -13.23 -10.60
CA THR A 123 32.06 -12.28 -10.76
C THR A 123 31.88 -11.02 -9.92
N ARG A 124 30.66 -10.69 -9.50
CA ARG A 124 30.34 -9.44 -8.81
C ARG A 124 29.35 -9.62 -7.65
N ASN A 125 29.54 -8.81 -6.61
CA ASN A 125 28.63 -8.73 -5.48
C ASN A 125 27.74 -7.48 -5.63
N VAL A 126 26.43 -7.67 -5.72
CA VAL A 126 25.44 -6.58 -5.88
C VAL A 126 25.18 -5.81 -4.58
N TRP A 127 25.36 -6.45 -3.42
CA TRP A 127 24.95 -5.89 -2.13
C TRP A 127 25.61 -4.54 -1.81
N PRO A 128 26.93 -4.35 -1.95
CA PRO A 128 27.57 -3.05 -1.69
C PRO A 128 27.08 -1.91 -2.59
N GLN A 129 26.52 -2.22 -3.78
CA GLN A 129 26.01 -1.23 -4.73
C GLN A 129 24.57 -0.82 -4.43
N VAL A 130 23.75 -1.76 -3.94
CA VAL A 130 22.33 -1.57 -3.63
C VAL A 130 22.11 -1.09 -2.19
N GLN A 131 22.95 -1.53 -1.24
CA GLN A 131 22.87 -1.17 0.17
C GLN A 131 22.70 0.34 0.43
N PRO A 132 23.48 1.26 -0.18
CA PRO A 132 23.30 2.69 0.08
C PRO A 132 21.94 3.21 -0.42
N ALA A 133 21.42 2.68 -1.53
CA ALA A 133 20.11 3.10 -2.05
C ALA A 133 18.97 2.69 -1.11
N GLU A 134 18.98 1.45 -0.61
CA GLU A 134 17.97 0.98 0.36
C GLU A 134 18.00 1.77 1.68
N ILE A 135 19.20 2.09 2.18
CA ILE A 135 19.36 2.93 3.38
C ILE A 135 18.81 4.34 3.13
N LEU A 136 19.07 4.91 1.95
CA LEU A 136 18.53 6.22 1.59
C LEU A 136 16.99 6.20 1.55
N VAL A 137 16.37 5.16 0.97
CA VAL A 137 14.92 5.00 0.98
C VAL A 137 14.38 4.99 2.41
N CYS A 138 14.98 4.21 3.32
CA CYS A 138 14.59 4.17 4.73
C CYS A 138 14.71 5.54 5.42
N ILE A 139 15.79 6.27 5.15
CA ILE A 139 16.01 7.61 5.72
C ILE A 139 14.97 8.59 5.18
N PHE A 140 14.71 8.60 3.87
CA PHE A 140 13.75 9.52 3.26
C PHE A 140 12.33 9.26 3.73
N THR A 141 11.86 8.00 3.74
CA THR A 141 10.53 7.64 4.24
C THR A 141 10.38 7.95 5.74
N GLY A 142 11.45 7.72 6.53
CA GLY A 142 11.50 8.07 7.95
C GLY A 142 11.42 9.58 8.20
N LEU A 143 12.22 10.38 7.49
CA LEU A 143 12.20 11.84 7.57
C LEU A 143 10.83 12.40 7.15
N CYS A 144 10.26 11.88 6.07
CA CYS A 144 8.94 12.30 5.63
C CYS A 144 7.87 11.98 6.66
N THR A 145 7.94 10.83 7.34
CA THR A 145 7.05 10.50 8.47
C THR A 145 7.16 11.54 9.59
N LEU A 146 8.40 11.92 9.95
CA LEU A 146 8.65 12.93 10.98
C LEU A 146 8.12 14.32 10.62
N PHE A 147 8.19 14.72 9.35
CA PHE A 147 7.66 16.00 8.87
C PHE A 147 6.14 15.98 8.64
N LEU A 148 5.57 14.84 8.24
CA LEU A 148 4.14 14.68 8.00
C LEU A 148 3.32 14.89 9.26
N CYS A 149 3.74 14.33 10.39
CA CYS A 149 3.01 14.44 11.66
C CYS A 149 2.71 15.90 12.10
N PRO A 150 3.69 16.81 12.22
CA PRO A 150 3.43 18.20 12.60
C PRO A 150 2.64 18.98 11.55
N ILE A 151 2.89 18.74 10.25
CA ILE A 151 2.14 19.40 9.17
C ILE A 151 0.67 18.97 9.20
N ALA A 152 0.41 17.67 9.35
CA ALA A 152 -0.94 17.12 9.47
C ALA A 152 -1.66 17.66 10.71
N PHE A 153 -0.96 17.83 11.84
CA PHE A 153 -1.53 18.44 13.04
C PHE A 153 -1.98 19.90 12.80
N LEU A 154 -1.17 20.69 12.08
CA LEU A 154 -1.52 22.07 11.73
C LEU A 154 -2.76 22.12 10.82
N ILE A 155 -2.81 21.28 9.78
CA ILE A 155 -3.96 21.18 8.87
C ILE A 155 -5.21 20.71 9.62
N HIS A 156 -5.06 19.72 10.50
CA HIS A 156 -6.15 19.20 11.32
C HIS A 156 -6.80 20.30 12.15
N ARG A 157 -6.00 21.19 12.76
CA ARG A 157 -6.51 22.33 13.53
C ARG A 157 -7.37 23.26 12.66
N ASP A 158 -6.91 23.57 11.45
CA ASP A 158 -7.62 24.44 10.52
C ASP A 158 -8.94 23.81 10.05
N TYR A 159 -8.95 22.50 9.76
CA TYR A 159 -10.14 21.77 9.33
C TYR A 159 -11.14 21.57 10.48
N SER A 160 -10.66 21.23 11.68
CA SER A 160 -11.51 21.11 12.87
C SER A 160 -12.18 22.43 13.23
N TRP A 161 -11.48 23.55 13.08
CA TRP A 161 -12.07 24.88 13.26
C TRP A 161 -13.13 25.22 12.20
N ALA A 162 -12.87 24.86 10.93
CA ALA A 162 -13.84 25.07 9.85
C ALA A 162 -15.12 24.24 10.04
N ILE A 163 -15.00 22.98 10.44
CA ILE A 163 -16.14 22.09 10.72
C ILE A 163 -16.93 22.60 11.92
N TYR A 164 -16.26 23.06 12.98
CA TYR A 164 -16.92 23.63 14.16
C TYR A 164 -17.82 24.82 13.78
N LYS A 165 -17.37 25.67 12.85
CA LYS A 165 -18.12 26.86 12.43
C LYS A 165 -19.27 26.56 11.46
N SER A 166 -19.16 25.52 10.64
CA SER A 166 -20.19 25.17 9.65
C SER A 166 -21.32 24.32 10.24
N VAL A 167 -21.04 23.48 11.23
CA VAL A 167 -22.02 22.56 11.82
C VAL A 167 -22.61 23.16 13.09
N HIS A 168 -23.61 24.04 12.95
CA HIS A 168 -24.49 24.46 14.06
C HIS A 168 -25.61 23.43 14.36
N GLY A 169 -25.40 22.16 14.00
CA GLY A 169 -26.40 21.09 14.08
C GLY A 169 -26.25 20.21 15.32
N SER A 170 -27.34 19.53 15.68
CA SER A 170 -27.42 18.56 16.78
C SER A 170 -26.32 17.49 16.71
N LEU A 171 -25.91 16.98 17.88
CA LEU A 171 -24.85 15.97 18.03
C LEU A 171 -25.06 14.72 17.16
N ASP A 172 -26.31 14.31 16.96
CA ASP A 172 -26.66 13.10 16.20
C ASP A 172 -26.29 13.17 14.73
N THR A 173 -26.53 14.30 14.06
CA THR A 173 -26.19 14.48 12.63
C THR A 173 -24.68 14.47 12.45
N ARG A 174 -23.92 15.03 13.40
CA ARG A 174 -22.46 15.03 13.38
C ARG A 174 -21.87 13.63 13.54
N MET A 175 -22.45 12.80 14.42
CA MET A 175 -22.00 11.41 14.60
C MET A 175 -22.25 10.57 13.34
N ARG A 176 -23.41 10.71 12.69
CA ARG A 176 -23.71 10.00 11.44
C ARG A 176 -22.76 10.39 10.31
N TYR A 177 -22.46 11.67 10.18
CA TYR A 177 -21.51 12.18 9.20
C TYR A 177 -20.09 11.64 9.44
N LEU A 178 -19.62 11.65 10.68
CA LEU A 178 -18.31 11.09 11.05
C LEU A 178 -18.23 9.59 10.72
N ALA A 179 -19.26 8.81 11.06
CA ALA A 179 -19.30 7.39 10.76
C ALA A 179 -19.23 7.12 9.24
N TYR A 180 -19.91 7.95 8.43
CA TYR A 180 -19.84 7.87 6.98
C TYR A 180 -18.45 8.20 6.43
N GLU A 181 -17.79 9.24 6.95
CA GLU A 181 -16.41 9.58 6.55
C GLU A 181 -15.43 8.46 6.92
N VAL A 182 -15.53 7.89 8.13
CA VAL A 182 -14.72 6.73 8.54
C VAL A 182 -14.94 5.56 7.57
N PHE A 183 -16.20 5.25 7.26
CA PHE A 183 -16.54 4.18 6.31
C PHE A 183 -15.89 4.39 4.93
N LEU A 184 -15.98 5.61 4.38
CA LEU A 184 -15.35 5.92 3.09
C LEU A 184 -13.82 5.82 3.14
N VAL A 185 -13.19 6.26 4.23
CA VAL A 185 -11.73 6.15 4.42
C VAL A 185 -11.32 4.68 4.50
N LEU A 186 -12.03 3.87 5.30
CA LEU A 186 -11.76 2.44 5.41
C LEU A 186 -11.92 1.73 4.07
N ILE A 187 -12.93 2.07 3.27
CA ILE A 187 -13.10 1.51 1.93
C ILE A 187 -11.89 1.83 1.03
N LYS A 188 -11.45 3.10 1.03
CA LYS A 188 -10.30 3.53 0.22
C LYS A 188 -9.03 2.79 0.61
N LEU A 189 -8.76 2.65 1.92
CA LEU A 189 -7.62 1.90 2.42
C LEU A 189 -7.73 0.40 2.14
N ASN A 190 -8.90 -0.20 2.31
CA ASN A 190 -9.12 -1.63 2.04
C ASN A 190 -8.85 -1.96 0.57
N LEU A 191 -9.28 -1.11 -0.36
CA LEU A 191 -9.02 -1.31 -1.79
C LEU A 191 -7.51 -1.40 -2.07
N TYR A 192 -6.72 -0.55 -1.43
CA TYR A 192 -5.26 -0.57 -1.55
C TYR A 192 -4.64 -1.84 -0.98
N PHE A 193 -4.97 -2.20 0.26
CA PHE A 193 -4.42 -3.40 0.90
C PHE A 193 -4.83 -4.67 0.15
N LEU A 194 -6.05 -4.73 -0.38
CA LEU A 194 -6.55 -5.85 -1.15
C LEU A 194 -5.80 -6.01 -2.48
N ILE A 195 -5.60 -4.91 -3.24
CA ILE A 195 -4.85 -4.95 -4.49
C ILE A 195 -3.40 -5.38 -4.23
N GLY A 196 -2.73 -4.75 -3.26
CA GLY A 196 -1.35 -5.10 -2.91
C GLY A 196 -1.20 -6.55 -2.47
N PHE A 197 -2.12 -7.03 -1.62
CA PHE A 197 -2.13 -8.41 -1.14
C PHE A 197 -2.34 -9.42 -2.27
N ILE A 198 -3.32 -9.20 -3.17
CA ILE A 198 -3.58 -10.13 -4.28
C ILE A 198 -2.37 -10.20 -5.22
N ILE A 199 -1.80 -9.04 -5.60
CA ILE A 199 -0.62 -9.01 -6.48
C ILE A 199 0.56 -9.75 -5.83
N GLN A 200 0.81 -9.53 -4.55
CA GLN A 200 1.93 -10.19 -3.86
C GLN A 200 1.69 -11.69 -3.70
N TYR A 201 0.48 -12.11 -3.34
CA TYR A 201 0.10 -13.50 -3.20
C TYR A 201 0.21 -14.27 -4.52
N ASP A 202 -0.35 -13.72 -5.60
CA ASP A 202 -0.42 -14.38 -6.90
C ASP A 202 0.95 -14.59 -7.51
N LEU A 203 1.78 -13.54 -7.50
CA LEU A 203 3.07 -13.58 -8.17
C LEU A 203 4.14 -14.34 -7.36
N VAL A 204 4.08 -14.31 -6.02
CA VAL A 204 5.06 -14.99 -5.16
C VAL A 204 4.66 -16.43 -4.84
N TYR A 205 3.40 -16.69 -4.50
CA TYR A 205 2.96 -17.97 -3.96
C TYR A 205 2.33 -18.88 -5.01
N VAL A 206 1.39 -18.37 -5.80
CA VAL A 206 0.68 -19.16 -6.81
C VAL A 206 1.56 -19.41 -8.03
N HIS A 207 2.37 -18.41 -8.41
CA HIS A 207 3.39 -18.50 -9.45
C HIS A 207 2.89 -19.13 -10.76
N PHE A 208 1.95 -18.45 -11.43
CA PHE A 208 1.35 -18.84 -12.72
C PHE A 208 0.72 -20.24 -12.77
N LYS A 209 0.40 -20.83 -11.61
CA LYS A 209 -0.34 -22.10 -11.54
C LYS A 209 -1.81 -21.85 -11.90
N GLU A 210 -2.21 -22.32 -13.07
CA GLU A 210 -3.61 -22.33 -13.48
C GLU A 210 -4.35 -23.52 -12.82
N PRO A 211 -5.61 -23.36 -12.36
CA PRO A 211 -6.49 -22.20 -12.51
C PRO A 211 -6.40 -21.16 -11.37
N GLU A 212 -5.63 -21.45 -10.32
CA GLU A 212 -5.57 -20.64 -9.09
C GLU A 212 -5.22 -19.18 -9.40
N TYR A 213 -4.22 -18.93 -10.25
CA TYR A 213 -3.77 -17.59 -10.64
C TYR A 213 -4.87 -16.75 -11.31
N THR A 214 -5.63 -17.37 -12.22
CA THR A 214 -6.72 -16.67 -12.93
C THR A 214 -7.87 -16.35 -11.99
N LEU A 215 -8.17 -17.26 -11.06
CA LEU A 215 -9.24 -17.09 -10.09
C LEU A 215 -8.93 -15.97 -9.10
N THR A 216 -7.69 -15.90 -8.61
CA THR A 216 -7.27 -14.87 -7.67
C THR A 216 -7.14 -13.49 -8.34
N MET A 217 -6.67 -13.43 -9.58
CA MET A 217 -6.66 -12.17 -10.35
C MET A 217 -8.09 -11.64 -10.60
N LEU A 218 -9.08 -12.53 -10.75
CA LEU A 218 -10.49 -12.18 -10.86
C LEU A 218 -11.07 -11.58 -9.57
N LEU A 219 -10.45 -11.80 -8.41
CA LEU A 219 -10.89 -11.18 -7.14
C LEU A 219 -10.74 -9.65 -7.18
N ILE A 220 -9.77 -9.10 -7.91
CA ILE A 220 -9.58 -7.64 -8.02
C ILE A 220 -10.81 -6.95 -8.62
N PRO A 221 -11.28 -7.27 -9.84
CA PRO A 221 -12.48 -6.64 -10.40
C PRO A 221 -13.73 -6.94 -9.58
N VAL A 222 -13.86 -8.14 -9.02
CA VAL A 222 -14.99 -8.49 -8.14
C VAL A 222 -15.01 -7.62 -6.89
N ALA A 223 -13.87 -7.41 -6.24
CA ALA A 223 -13.75 -6.53 -5.07
C ALA A 223 -14.07 -5.08 -5.43
N ILE A 224 -13.62 -4.58 -6.58
CA ILE A 224 -13.96 -3.24 -7.07
C ILE A 224 -15.48 -3.10 -7.23
N ILE A 225 -16.14 -4.06 -7.89
CA ILE A 225 -17.61 -4.06 -8.06
C ILE A 225 -18.32 -4.09 -6.70
N ALA A 226 -17.87 -4.95 -5.78
CA ALA A 226 -18.44 -5.05 -4.44
C ALA A 226 -18.34 -3.73 -3.66
N ILE A 227 -17.21 -3.04 -3.78
CA ILE A 227 -17.00 -1.72 -3.18
C ILE A 227 -17.94 -0.68 -3.78
N PHE A 228 -18.06 -0.62 -5.12
CA PHE A 228 -18.99 0.31 -5.79
C PHE A 228 -20.44 0.09 -5.35
N LEU A 229 -20.87 -1.18 -5.29
CA LEU A 229 -22.18 -1.55 -4.78
C LEU A 229 -22.36 -1.14 -3.32
N GLY A 230 -21.36 -1.41 -2.47
CA GLY A 230 -21.37 -1.02 -1.05
C GLY A 230 -21.55 0.50 -0.86
N VAL A 231 -20.79 1.32 -1.58
CA VAL A 231 -20.93 2.78 -1.55
C VAL A 231 -22.31 3.21 -2.03
N TRP A 232 -22.82 2.61 -3.09
CA TRP A 232 -24.12 2.93 -3.66
C TRP A 232 -25.29 2.60 -2.71
N PHE A 233 -25.26 1.45 -2.04
CA PHE A 233 -26.29 1.07 -1.07
C PHE A 233 -26.30 1.97 0.16
N VAL A 234 -25.13 2.34 0.67
CA VAL A 234 -25.01 3.25 1.83
C VAL A 234 -25.53 4.65 1.47
N GLN A 235 -25.26 5.15 0.25
CA GLN A 235 -25.77 6.45 -0.20
C GLN A 235 -27.30 6.50 -0.35
N ARG A 236 -27.94 5.36 -0.63
CA ARG A 236 -29.41 5.29 -0.79
C ARG A 236 -30.18 5.01 0.50
N GLU A 237 -29.52 4.99 1.66
CA GLU A 237 -30.10 4.57 2.95
C GLU A 237 -30.89 3.24 2.86
N GLN A 238 -30.53 2.38 1.91
CA GLN A 238 -31.17 1.07 1.74
C GLN A 238 -30.58 0.10 2.76
N THR A 239 -31.16 0.07 3.96
CA THR A 239 -30.74 -0.79 5.08
C THR A 239 -30.66 -2.27 4.70
N PHE A 240 -31.58 -2.76 3.87
CA PHE A 240 -31.59 -4.15 3.37
C PHE A 240 -30.37 -4.49 2.50
N GLY A 241 -29.92 -3.59 1.63
CA GLY A 241 -28.73 -3.81 0.79
C GLY A 241 -27.42 -3.82 1.60
N THR A 242 -27.36 -2.97 2.64
CA THR A 242 -26.20 -2.92 3.56
C THR A 242 -26.10 -4.20 4.40
N ILE A 243 -27.24 -4.71 4.91
CA ILE A 243 -27.29 -5.97 5.65
C ILE A 243 -26.93 -7.15 4.74
N ALA A 244 -27.43 -7.20 3.51
CA ALA A 244 -27.11 -8.27 2.56
C ALA A 244 -25.60 -8.36 2.25
N ILE A 245 -24.92 -7.22 2.08
CA ILE A 245 -23.47 -7.19 1.88
C ILE A 245 -22.72 -7.66 3.13
N ILE A 246 -23.10 -7.15 4.31
CA ILE A 246 -22.47 -7.57 5.58
C ILE A 246 -22.64 -9.08 5.81
N VAL A 247 -23.82 -9.63 5.52
CA VAL A 247 -24.12 -11.07 5.62
C VAL A 247 -23.32 -11.88 4.59
N SER A 248 -23.18 -11.39 3.36
CA SER A 248 -22.39 -12.07 2.32
C SER A 248 -20.88 -12.10 2.63
N LEU A 249 -20.35 -11.05 3.26
CA LEU A 249 -18.96 -11.02 3.71
C LEU A 249 -18.75 -11.90 4.95
N SER A 250 -19.69 -11.91 5.90
CA SER A 250 -19.56 -12.75 7.10
C SER A 250 -19.74 -14.24 6.80
N THR A 251 -20.56 -14.60 5.81
CA THR A 251 -20.67 -15.99 5.34
C THR A 251 -19.42 -16.46 4.57
N SER A 252 -18.68 -15.56 3.94
CA SER A 252 -17.38 -15.87 3.33
C SER A 252 -16.28 -16.12 4.38
N CYS A 253 -16.42 -15.54 5.58
CA CYS A 253 -15.54 -15.82 6.72
C CYS A 253 -15.94 -17.08 7.51
N SER A 254 -17.09 -17.68 7.20
CA SER A 254 -17.54 -18.97 7.72
C SER A 254 -17.44 -20.07 6.67
N VAL A 255 -16.35 -20.12 5.91
CA VAL A 255 -15.97 -21.36 5.23
C VAL A 255 -15.57 -22.36 6.32
N PRO A 256 -16.22 -23.53 6.42
CA PRO A 256 -15.93 -24.52 7.46
C PRO A 256 -14.48 -25.00 7.36
N ARG A 257 -13.85 -25.23 8.51
CA ARG A 257 -12.49 -25.77 8.69
C ARG A 257 -12.30 -27.21 8.15
N ASP A 258 -13.24 -27.73 7.38
CA ASP A 258 -13.35 -29.16 7.08
C ASP A 258 -12.78 -29.57 5.71
N CYS A 259 -12.25 -28.63 4.92
CA CYS A 259 -11.63 -28.95 3.62
C CYS A 259 -10.11 -29.21 3.67
N TRP A 260 -9.48 -29.27 4.84
CA TRP A 260 -8.05 -29.64 4.99
C TRP A 260 -7.81 -31.12 5.34
N ASN A 261 -8.85 -31.96 5.36
CA ASN A 261 -8.76 -33.40 5.60
C ASN A 261 -9.57 -34.19 4.56
N ALA A 262 -9.25 -34.08 3.28
CA ALA A 262 -9.55 -35.13 2.30
C ALA A 262 -8.61 -34.99 1.09
N SER A 263 -7.95 -36.11 0.78
CA SER A 263 -6.97 -36.40 -0.29
C SER A 263 -5.63 -35.68 -0.22
#